data_AF-A0A2U3F331-F1
#
_entry.id   AF-A0A2U3F331-F1
#
_cell.length_a   1.000
_cell.length_b   1.000
_cell.length_c   1.000
_cell.angle_alpha   90.00
_cell.angle_beta   90.00
_cell.angle_gamma   90.00
#
_symmetry.space_group_name_H-M   'P 1'
#
loop_
_entity.id
_entity.type
_entity.pdbx_description
1 polymer ?
#
loop_
_entity_poly.entity_id
_entity_poly.type
_entity_poly.pdbx_seq_one_letter_code
_entity_poly.pdbx_strand_id
1 'polypeptide(L)' 'MTTQQPDWQAYLAQMESVLGVTLDDARRAELQVQFSRIANMAAPLMSLPLDDRLEIAGVYKA' A
#
# COMPACT_ATOMS: atom_id res chain seq x y z
N MET A 1 9.93 1.23 -15.43
CA MET A 1 9.64 2.48 -14.69
C MET A 1 10.27 2.35 -13.32
N THR A 2 11.15 3.26 -12.92
CA THR A 2 11.77 3.23 -11.59
C THR A 2 10.74 3.74 -10.60
N THR A 3 10.06 2.83 -9.90
CA THR A 3 9.12 3.21 -8.83
C THR A 3 9.94 3.77 -7.67
N GLN A 4 9.89 5.09 -7.50
CA GLN A 4 10.47 5.75 -6.34
C GLN A 4 9.79 5.18 -5.09
N GLN A 5 10.58 4.77 -4.11
CA GLN A 5 10.08 4.18 -2.88
C GLN A 5 9.20 5.24 -2.17
N PRO A 6 7.94 4.93 -1.85
CA PRO A 6 7.03 5.92 -1.27
C PRO A 6 7.53 6.41 0.08
N ASP A 7 7.36 7.71 0.35
CA ASP A 7 7.52 8.24 1.70
C ASP A 7 6.32 7.79 2.55
N TRP A 8 6.52 6.71 3.30
CA TRP A 8 5.49 6.13 4.15
C TRP A 8 5.07 7.06 5.30
N GLN A 9 5.94 7.96 5.74
CA GLN A 9 5.59 8.90 6.81
C GLN A 9 4.60 9.95 6.28
N ALA A 10 4.88 10.54 5.13
CA ALA A 10 3.96 11.48 4.47
C ALA A 10 2.63 10.80 4.10
N TYR A 11 2.70 9.57 3.58
CA TYR A 11 1.50 8.78 3.24
C TYR A 11 0.62 8.51 4.46
N LEU A 12 1.19 8.06 5.58
CA LEU A 12 0.43 7.78 6.80
C LEU A 12 -0.21 9.03 7.39
N ALA A 13 0.50 10.16 7.41
CA ALA A 13 -0.06 11.44 7.87
C ALA A 13 -1.26 11.88 7.03
N GLN A 14 -1.21 11.68 5.71
CA GLN A 14 -2.34 11.98 4.83
C GLN A 14 -3.52 11.02 5.07
N MET A 15 -3.27 9.72 5.16
CA MET A 15 -4.31 8.71 5.36
C MET A 15 -5.00 8.83 6.72
N GLU A 16 -4.27 9.26 7.75
CA GLU A 16 -4.84 9.57 9.07
C GLU A 16 -5.99 10.59 8.94
N SER A 17 -5.76 11.66 8.18
CA SER A 17 -6.78 12.68 7.91
C SER A 17 -7.90 12.19 6.98
N VAL A 18 -7.57 11.47 5.91
CA VAL A 18 -8.55 11.01 4.91
C VAL A 18 -9.53 9.99 5.50
N LEU A 19 -9.03 9.09 6.34
CA LEU A 19 -9.81 8.00 6.93
C LEU A 19 -10.46 8.40 8.27
N GLY A 20 -10.13 9.58 8.82
CA GLY A 20 -10.64 10.04 10.11
C GLY A 20 -10.22 9.15 11.28
N VAL A 21 -9.03 8.55 11.19
CA VAL A 21 -8.46 7.68 12.23
C VAL A 21 -7.50 8.50 13.07
N THR A 22 -7.53 8.38 14.40
CA THR A 22 -6.54 9.03 15.27
C THR A 22 -5.44 8.04 15.64
N LEU A 23 -4.18 8.41 15.39
CA LEU A 23 -3.02 7.60 15.75
C LEU A 23 -2.16 8.35 16.77
N ASP A 24 -1.77 7.65 17.84
CA ASP A 24 -0.67 8.11 18.68
C ASP A 24 0.69 7.82 18.01
N ASP A 25 1.75 8.41 18.56
CA ASP A 25 3.09 8.31 17.97
C ASP A 25 3.63 6.87 17.93
N ALA A 26 3.29 6.05 18.92
CA ALA A 26 3.71 4.65 18.97
C ALA A 26 3.06 3.83 17.85
N ARG A 27 1.77 4.02 17.62
CA ARG A 27 1.03 3.37 16.53
C ARG A 27 1.49 3.88 15.16
N ARG A 28 1.78 5.18 15.02
CA ARG A 28 2.29 5.74 13.77
C ARG A 28 3.67 5.16 13.42
N ALA A 29 4.56 5.02 14.40
CA ALA A 29 5.86 4.39 14.22
C ALA A 29 5.74 2.91 13.82
N GLU A 30 4.87 2.14 14.47
CA GLU A 30 4.65 0.73 14.13
C GLU A 30 4.06 0.59 12.72
N LEU A 31 3.08 1.41 12.34
CA LEU A 31 2.51 1.40 10.99
C LEU A 31 3.55 1.69 9.92
N GLN A 32 4.48 2.62 10.16
CA GLN A 32 5.56 2.90 9.21
C GLN A 32 6.42 1.65 8.94
N VAL A 33 6.75 0.89 9.99
CA VAL A 33 7.48 -0.38 9.87
C VAL A 33 6.67 -1.41 9.07
N GLN A 34 5.39 -1.58 9.40
CA GLN A 34 4.55 -2.57 8.74
C GLN A 34 4.28 -2.24 7.27
N PHE A 35 4.04 -0.97 6.93
CA PHE A 35 3.90 -0.53 5.54
C PHE A 35 5.16 -0.77 4.73
N SER A 36 6.33 -0.51 5.31
CA SER A 36 7.62 -0.81 4.67
C SER A 36 7.78 -2.30 4.38
N ARG A 37 7.37 -3.17 5.31
CA ARG A 37 7.39 -4.64 5.12
C ARG A 37 6.41 -5.08 4.03
N ILE A 38 5.18 -4.57 4.04
CA ILE A 38 4.17 -4.87 3.03
C ILE A 38 4.64 -4.43 1.64
N ALA A 39 5.23 -3.24 1.53
CA ALA A 39 5.79 -2.76 0.27
C ALA A 39 6.87 -3.70 -0.28
N ASN A 40 7.75 -4.21 0.57
CA ASN A 40 8.75 -5.20 0.17
C ASN A 40 8.12 -6.53 -0.28
N MET A 41 7.06 -6.99 0.40
CA MET A 41 6.32 -8.20 -0.01
C MET A 41 5.54 -8.00 -1.31
N ALA A 42 5.03 -6.79 -1.55
CA ALA A 42 4.28 -6.43 -2.76
C ALA A 42 5.18 -6.10 -3.95
N ALA A 43 6.43 -5.68 -3.73
CA ALA A 43 7.38 -5.34 -4.78
C ALA A 43 7.49 -6.39 -5.91
N PRO A 44 7.62 -7.71 -5.61
CA PRO A 44 7.65 -8.73 -6.67
C PRO A 44 6.32 -8.91 -7.41
N LEU A 45 5.17 -8.56 -6.80
CA LEU A 45 3.89 -8.54 -7.51
C LEU A 45 3.79 -7.34 -8.45
N MET A 46 4.28 -6.17 -8.01
CA MET A 46 4.28 -4.94 -8.81
C MET A 46 5.26 -4.99 -9.99
N SER A 47 6.28 -5.86 -9.95
CA SER A 47 7.22 -6.06 -11.05
C SER A 47 6.71 -7.04 -12.11
N LEU A 48 5.62 -7.76 -11.83
CA LEU A 48 5.01 -8.66 -12.80
C LEU A 48 4.26 -7.83 -13.86
N PRO A 49 4.53 -8.03 -15.18
CA PRO A 49 3.77 -7.34 -16.22
C PRO A 49 2.32 -7.82 -16.19
N LEU A 50 1.40 -6.87 -16.07
CA LEU A 50 -0.03 -7.14 -16.21
C LEU A 50 -0.41 -6.91 -17.68
N ASP A 51 -1.03 -7.90 -18.30
CA ASP A 51 -1.71 -7.78 -19.60
C ASP A 51 -3.04 -7.03 -19.41
N ASP A 52 -3.46 -6.27 -20.42
CA ASP A 52 -4.67 -5.43 -20.40
C ASP A 52 -5.97 -6.22 -20.19
N ARG A 53 -5.91 -7.55 -20.34
CA ARG A 53 -7.05 -8.47 -20.29
C ARG A 53 -7.01 -9.42 -19.09
N LEU A 54 -6.17 -9.14 -18.08
CA LEU A 54 -6.17 -9.93 -16.85
C LEU A 54 -7.51 -9.78 -16.12
N GLU A 55 -8.34 -10.80 -16.21
CA GLU A 55 -9.54 -10.92 -15.38
C GLU A 55 -9.14 -11.02 -13.91
N ILE A 56 -9.84 -10.29 -13.06
CA ILE A 56 -9.67 -10.37 -11.61
C ILE A 56 -10.13 -11.76 -11.17
N ALA A 57 -9.39 -12.40 -10.25
CA ALA A 57 -9.79 -13.70 -9.72
C ALA A 57 -11.16 -13.59 -9.02
N GLY A 58 -12.20 -14.14 -9.67
CA GLY A 58 -13.58 -14.11 -9.19
C GLY A 58 -14.42 -13.00 -9.83
N VAL A 59 -14.93 -13.25 -11.03
CA VAL A 59 -15.99 -12.42 -11.61
C VAL A 59 -17.30 -12.75 -10.89
N TYR A 60 -17.86 -11.76 -10.19
CA TYR A 60 -19.23 -11.86 -9.65
C TYR A 60 -20.20 -12.10 -10.80
N LYS A 61 -20.92 -13.23 -10.76
CA LYS A 61 -22.02 -13.52 -11.68
C LYS A 61 -23.33 -13.22 -10.95
N ALA A 62 -23.97 -12.12 -11.33
CA ALA A 62 -25.31 -11.73 -10.90
C ALA A 62 -26.37 -12.69 -11.49
#